data_AF-A0A9P6XYU6-F1
#
_entry.id   AF-A0A9P6XYU6-F1
#
_cell.length_a   1.000
_cell.length_b   1.000
_cell.length_c   1.000
_cell.angle_alpha   90.00
_cell.angle_beta   90.00
_cell.angle_gamma   90.00
#
_symmetry.space_group_name_H-M   'P 1'
#
loop_
_entity.id
_entity.type
_entity.pdbx_description
1 polymer ?
#
loop_
_entity_poly.entity_id
_entity_poly.type
_entity_poly.pdbx_seq_one_letter_code
_entity_poly.pdbx_strand_id
1 'polypeptide(L)'
;MNHYTDSSVKSQLYDTYLQIMLQRKHISERLDDSEKSKALGLAKEMYRRSQKSNYKKTISTTLEKLQLLPFRKLKFSSKLFFDQNDQKLVRSLRAKFGQDAVLVSGDWSAPNAKYQESTRSKGLIRMLKRNGFVVYLINEYKTSSHCPTCENELEKFKTVPNPRPYQRKKKPDVLCNGLLRCKSSSCLKQQTTGIKRRIWNRDQAAVLNFLKILNSLRKTGERPSLFTRKYPLD
;
A
#
# COMPACT_ATOMS: atom_id res chain seq x y z
N MET A 1 -11.10 30.99 1.68
CA MET A 1 -10.40 29.69 1.66
C MET A 1 -8.92 29.94 1.39
N ASN A 2 -8.08 29.84 2.42
CA ASN A 2 -6.66 30.16 2.31
C ASN A 2 -5.93 29.10 1.48
N HIS A 3 -5.47 29.48 0.29
CA HIS A 3 -4.53 28.70 -0.51
C HIS A 3 -3.18 28.64 0.22
N TYR A 4 -3.00 27.61 1.05
CA TYR A 4 -1.68 27.25 1.57
C TYR A 4 -0.80 26.86 0.38
N THR A 5 0.22 27.66 0.10
CA THR A 5 1.19 27.42 -0.98
C THR A 5 2.04 26.18 -0.68
N ASP A 6 2.38 25.39 -1.70
CA ASP A 6 3.21 24.18 -1.62
C ASP A 6 4.57 24.42 -0.90
N SER A 7 5.09 25.66 -0.94
CA SER A 7 6.31 26.04 -0.20
C SER A 7 6.11 26.08 1.32
N SER A 8 4.93 26.50 1.79
CA SER A 8 4.59 26.58 3.20
C SER A 8 4.53 25.19 3.85
N VAL A 9 3.92 24.23 3.14
CA VAL A 9 3.85 22.82 3.56
C VAL A 9 5.24 22.19 3.65
N LYS A 10 6.12 22.47 2.69
CA LYS A 10 7.52 21.99 2.69
C LYS A 10 8.34 22.55 3.84
N SER A 11 8.17 23.84 4.17
CA SER A 11 8.84 24.47 5.32
C SER A 11 8.34 23.93 6.65
N GLN A 12 7.03 23.67 6.77
CA GLN A 12 6.41 23.12 7.98
C GLN A 12 6.87 21.67 8.24
N LEU A 13 6.99 20.86 7.18
CA LEU A 13 7.59 19.52 7.25
C LEU A 13 9.05 19.55 7.73
N TYR A 14 9.83 20.53 7.25
CA TYR A 14 11.24 20.68 7.63
C TYR A 14 11.42 21.12 9.09
N ASP A 15 10.60 22.06 9.57
CA ASP A 15 10.58 22.47 10.98
C ASP A 15 10.18 21.29 11.90
N THR A 16 9.12 20.56 11.54
CA THR A 16 8.69 19.36 12.28
C THR A 16 9.82 18.31 12.31
N TYR A 17 10.52 18.11 11.20
CA TYR A 17 11.66 17.21 11.12
C TYR A 17 12.79 17.61 12.07
N LEU A 18 13.14 18.89 12.11
CA LEU A 18 14.16 19.44 13.01
C LEU A 18 13.79 19.28 14.48
N GLN A 19 12.54 19.57 14.85
CA GLN A 19 12.07 19.43 16.22
C GLN A 19 12.16 17.97 16.70
N ILE A 20 11.67 17.01 15.91
CA ILE A 20 11.72 15.59 16.26
C ILE A 20 13.17 15.10 16.35
N MET A 21 14.05 15.59 15.48
CA MET A 21 15.46 15.21 15.47
C MET A 21 16.18 15.72 16.74
N LEU A 22 16.00 16.99 17.11
CA LEU A 22 16.63 17.59 18.29
C LEU A 22 16.13 16.99 19.61
N GLN A 23 14.91 16.45 19.66
CA GLN A 23 14.35 15.76 20.82
C GLN A 23 14.93 14.35 21.05
N ARG A 24 15.74 13.81 20.13
CA ARG A 24 16.35 12.48 20.32
C ARG A 24 17.46 12.56 21.36
N LYS A 25 17.39 11.69 22.38
CA LYS A 25 18.35 11.62 23.50
C LYS A 25 19.82 11.72 23.05
N HIS A 26 20.24 10.88 22.11
CA HIS A 26 21.62 10.87 21.60
C HIS A 26 22.05 12.12 20.80
N ILE A 27 21.10 12.95 20.34
CA ILE A 27 21.36 14.24 19.70
C ILE A 27 21.38 15.33 20.77
N SER A 28 20.45 15.27 21.73
CA SER A 28 20.41 16.18 22.87
C SER A 28 21.67 16.12 23.73
N GLU A 29 22.29 14.94 23.86
CA GLU A 29 23.55 14.73 24.61
C GLU A 29 24.79 15.26 23.87
N ARG A 30 24.71 15.55 22.56
CA ARG A 30 25.84 15.97 21.71
C ARG A 30 25.81 17.45 21.32
N LEU A 31 24.69 18.12 21.61
CA LEU A 31 24.44 19.52 21.28
C LEU A 31 24.35 20.31 22.56
N ASP A 32 25.03 21.45 22.59
CA ASP A 32 24.78 22.46 23.61
C ASP A 32 23.39 23.08 23.45
N ASP A 33 22.79 23.47 24.57
CA ASP A 33 21.43 24.01 24.59
C ASP A 33 21.33 25.36 23.83
N SER A 34 22.43 26.12 23.75
CA SER A 34 22.52 27.34 22.92
C SER A 34 22.37 27.01 21.43
N GLU A 35 23.04 25.96 20.95
CA GLU A 35 22.99 25.55 19.55
C GLU A 35 21.62 24.94 19.17
N LYS A 36 20.97 24.22 20.09
CA LYS A 36 19.58 23.73 19.90
C LYS A 36 18.61 24.90 19.76
N SER A 37 18.71 25.87 20.66
CA SER A 37 17.83 27.04 20.69
C SER A 37 18.01 27.88 19.41
N LYS A 38 19.25 28.01 18.93
CA LYS A 38 19.58 28.66 17.66
C LYS A 38 19.00 27.92 16.45
N ALA A 39 19.12 26.59 16.38
CA ALA A 39 18.56 25.78 15.31
C ALA A 39 17.02 25.84 15.27
N LEU A 40 16.37 25.79 16.43
CA LEU A 40 14.91 25.93 16.57
C LEU A 40 14.42 27.34 16.20
N GLY A 41 15.16 28.37 16.63
CA GLY A 41 14.86 29.76 16.27
C GLY A 41 14.92 29.98 14.76
N LEU A 42 15.96 29.46 14.10
CA LEU A 42 16.12 29.52 12.64
C LEU A 42 15.02 28.73 11.90
N ALA A 43 14.60 27.56 12.42
CA ALA A 43 13.52 26.78 11.83
C ALA A 43 12.16 27.52 11.92
N LYS A 44 11.88 28.17 13.06
CA LYS A 44 10.68 29.03 13.25
C LYS A 44 10.71 30.28 12.36
N GLU A 45 11.87 30.90 12.18
CA GLU A 45 12.05 32.01 11.23
C GLU A 45 11.79 31.57 9.78
N MET A 46 12.28 30.38 9.38
CA MET A 46 12.00 29.82 8.06
C MET A 46 10.52 29.59 7.78
N TYR A 47 9.76 29.19 8.80
CA TYR A 47 8.30 29.06 8.70
C TYR A 47 7.62 30.43 8.49
N ARG A 48 8.09 31.48 9.19
CA ARG A 48 7.53 32.84 9.09
C ARG A 48 7.90 33.57 7.79
N ARG A 49 9.08 33.32 7.21
CA ARG A 49 9.62 34.01 6.01
C ARG A 49 9.95 33.04 4.88
N SER A 50 8.92 32.42 4.30
CA SER A 50 9.05 31.31 3.34
C SER A 50 9.76 31.62 2.01
N GLN A 51 10.14 32.88 1.72
CA GLN A 51 10.63 33.27 0.38
C GLN A 51 12.03 33.87 0.27
N LYS A 52 12.77 34.17 1.34
CA LYS A 52 14.17 34.65 1.20
C LYS A 52 14.95 34.33 2.47
N SER A 53 15.87 33.36 2.42
CA SER A 53 17.29 33.51 2.84
C SER A 53 18.04 32.16 2.90
N ASN A 54 19.36 32.27 3.07
CA ASN A 54 20.38 31.25 3.30
C ASN A 54 20.14 30.35 4.55
N TYR A 55 18.99 30.45 5.24
CA TYR A 55 18.66 29.71 6.47
C TYR A 55 18.83 28.19 6.34
N LYS A 56 18.44 27.57 5.21
CA LYS A 56 18.67 26.13 4.97
C LYS A 56 20.15 25.78 5.00
N LYS A 57 20.99 26.63 4.43
CA LYS A 57 22.44 26.45 4.41
C LYS A 57 23.00 26.61 5.82
N THR A 58 22.60 27.66 6.54
CA THR A 58 23.02 27.91 7.93
C THR A 58 22.61 26.78 8.89
N ILE A 59 21.39 26.28 8.76
CA ILE A 59 20.93 25.12 9.52
C ILE A 59 21.71 23.88 9.10
N SER A 60 21.93 23.64 7.81
CA SER A 60 22.77 22.51 7.37
C SER A 60 24.18 22.57 7.95
N THR A 61 24.83 23.73 7.96
CA THR A 61 26.17 23.93 8.55
C THR A 61 26.17 23.75 10.06
N THR A 62 25.10 24.18 10.75
CA THR A 62 24.94 23.95 12.19
C THR A 62 24.69 22.47 12.49
N LEU A 63 23.95 21.78 11.61
CA LEU A 63 23.68 20.34 11.70
C LEU A 63 24.88 19.48 11.28
N GLU A 64 25.78 19.99 10.43
CA GLU A 64 27.04 19.33 10.05
C GLU A 64 27.96 19.14 11.27
N LYS A 65 27.96 20.11 12.20
CA LYS A 65 28.64 19.97 13.50
C LYS A 65 28.16 18.76 14.31
N LEU A 66 26.93 18.30 14.09
CA LEU A 66 26.35 17.17 14.83
C LEU A 66 26.92 15.81 14.41
N GLN A 67 27.76 15.78 13.37
CA GLN A 67 28.28 14.56 12.78
C GLN A 67 27.19 13.51 12.57
N LEU A 68 25.98 13.95 12.21
CA LEU A 68 24.92 13.04 11.82
C LEU A 68 25.34 12.46 10.48
N LEU A 69 26.03 11.32 10.55
CA LEU A 69 26.49 10.59 9.37
C LEU A 69 25.35 10.60 8.34
N PRO A 70 25.59 10.98 7.08
CA PRO A 70 24.55 11.11 6.06
C PRO A 70 23.58 9.92 6.03
N PHE A 71 24.09 8.72 6.31
CA PHE A 71 23.33 7.49 6.49
C PHE A 71 22.25 7.53 7.60
N ARG A 72 22.55 8.08 8.78
CA ARG A 72 21.58 8.21 9.88
C ARG A 72 20.46 9.18 9.52
N LYS A 73 20.80 10.29 8.86
CA LYS A 73 19.84 11.25 8.31
C LYS A 73 18.89 10.57 7.32
N LEU A 74 19.44 9.81 6.37
CA LEU A 74 18.65 9.05 5.37
C LEU A 74 17.75 8.00 6.03
N LYS A 75 18.26 7.23 7.00
CA LYS A 75 17.46 6.25 7.76
C LYS A 75 16.30 6.90 8.51
N PHE A 76 16.55 8.02 9.20
CA PHE A 76 15.52 8.73 9.93
C PHE A 76 14.45 9.31 8.99
N SER A 77 14.86 9.96 7.90
CA SER A 77 13.92 10.47 6.88
C SER A 77 13.09 9.35 6.27
N SER A 78 13.69 8.22 5.91
CA SER A 78 12.97 7.05 5.40
C SER A 78 11.89 6.58 6.38
N LYS A 79 12.25 6.41 7.65
CA LYS A 79 11.30 6.02 8.70
C LYS A 79 10.15 7.03 8.85
N LEU A 80 10.45 8.32 8.86
CA LEU A 80 9.45 9.38 8.95
C LEU A 80 8.47 9.33 7.77
N PHE A 81 8.98 9.18 6.54
CA PHE A 81 8.11 9.09 5.36
C PHE A 81 7.24 7.83 5.36
N PHE A 82 7.76 6.70 5.84
CA PHE A 82 6.94 5.50 6.04
C PHE A 82 5.80 5.76 7.03
N ASP A 83 6.10 6.35 8.19
CA ASP A 83 5.09 6.64 9.21
C ASP A 83 4.04 7.64 8.72
N GLN A 84 4.45 8.67 7.97
CA GLN A 84 3.53 9.62 7.33
C GLN A 84 2.61 8.96 6.30
N ASN A 85 3.15 8.05 5.48
CA ASN A 85 2.35 7.30 4.50
C ASN A 85 1.36 6.36 5.17
N ASP A 86 1.78 5.65 6.22
CA ASP A 86 0.90 4.77 7.01
C ASP A 86 -0.24 5.58 7.65
N GLN A 87 0.06 6.73 8.27
CA GLN A 87 -0.97 7.62 8.82
C GLN A 87 -1.91 8.15 7.74
N LYS A 88 -1.39 8.53 6.57
CA LYS A 88 -2.19 8.99 5.44
C LYS A 88 -3.13 7.90 4.95
N LEU A 89 -2.65 6.66 4.87
CA LEU A 89 -3.47 5.51 4.51
C LEU A 89 -4.59 5.28 5.53
N VAL A 90 -4.28 5.26 6.83
CA VAL A 90 -5.26 5.10 7.91
C VAL A 90 -6.35 6.18 7.86
N ARG A 91 -5.95 7.45 7.69
CA ARG A 91 -6.91 8.58 7.57
C ARG A 91 -7.81 8.41 6.34
N SER A 92 -7.22 8.03 5.21
CA SER A 92 -7.97 7.84 3.95
C SER A 92 -8.95 6.67 4.05
N LEU A 93 -8.56 5.58 4.71
CA LEU A 93 -9.43 4.43 4.95
C LEU A 93 -10.61 4.81 5.85
N ARG A 94 -10.36 5.51 6.97
CA ARG A 94 -11.43 5.98 7.88
C ARG A 94 -12.37 6.96 7.19
N ALA A 95 -11.82 7.90 6.43
CA ALA A 95 -12.63 8.86 5.68
C ALA A 95 -13.53 8.20 4.63
N LYS A 96 -13.05 7.12 4.00
CA LYS A 96 -13.79 6.44 2.93
C LYS A 96 -14.79 5.40 3.44
N PHE A 97 -14.44 4.64 4.46
CA PHE A 97 -15.21 3.47 4.91
C PHE A 97 -15.80 3.61 6.31
N GLY A 98 -15.52 4.72 7.01
CA GLY A 98 -15.96 4.95 8.39
C GLY A 98 -14.96 4.44 9.43
N GLN A 99 -15.24 4.77 10.69
CA GLN A 99 -14.40 4.41 11.83
C GLN A 99 -14.49 2.91 12.17
N ASP A 100 -15.66 2.30 11.96
CA ASP A 100 -15.96 0.90 12.30
C ASP A 100 -15.70 -0.07 11.13
N ALA A 101 -14.89 0.36 10.16
CA ALA A 101 -14.61 -0.44 8.97
C ALA A 101 -13.86 -1.74 9.33
N VAL A 102 -14.41 -2.86 8.89
CA VAL A 102 -13.74 -4.17 8.94
C VAL A 102 -13.01 -4.42 7.63
N LEU A 103 -11.72 -4.72 7.72
CA LEU A 103 -10.88 -4.99 6.55
C LEU A 103 -10.70 -6.50 6.40
N VAL A 104 -11.03 -7.01 5.20
CA VAL A 104 -10.82 -8.43 4.87
C VAL A 104 -9.76 -8.50 3.78
N SER A 105 -8.68 -9.24 4.07
CA SER A 105 -7.61 -9.53 3.11
C SER A 105 -7.57 -11.03 2.85
N GLY A 106 -7.10 -11.44 1.69
CA GLY A 106 -6.86 -12.85 1.44
C GLY A 106 -5.64 -13.39 2.21
N ASP A 107 -5.68 -14.68 2.54
CA ASP A 107 -4.57 -15.39 3.16
C ASP A 107 -3.53 -15.77 2.09
N TRP A 108 -2.30 -15.28 2.27
CA TRP A 108 -1.23 -15.66 1.37
C TRP A 108 -0.75 -17.07 1.74
N SER A 109 -1.24 -18.09 1.04
CA SER A 109 -0.90 -19.50 1.32
C SER A 109 0.26 -20.04 0.47
N ALA A 110 0.96 -19.21 -0.31
CA ALA A 110 2.03 -19.70 -1.17
C ALA A 110 3.32 -19.95 -0.36
N PRO A 111 4.01 -21.10 -0.56
CA PRO A 111 5.36 -21.27 -0.04
C PRO A 111 6.25 -20.17 -0.63
N ASN A 112 7.19 -19.64 0.17
CA ASN A 112 8.11 -18.60 -0.29
C ASN A 112 8.85 -19.11 -1.53
N ALA A 113 8.42 -18.69 -2.74
CA ALA A 113 9.11 -19.07 -3.95
C ALA A 113 10.48 -18.37 -3.97
N LYS A 114 11.51 -19.10 -4.39
CA LYS A 114 12.87 -18.55 -4.53
C LYS A 114 12.80 -17.29 -5.41
N TYR A 115 13.41 -16.20 -4.95
CA TYR A 115 13.37 -14.87 -5.60
C TYR A 115 12.01 -14.14 -5.59
N GLN A 116 11.06 -14.53 -4.72
CA GLN A 116 9.87 -13.73 -4.43
C GLN A 116 10.02 -13.02 -3.08
N GLU A 117 9.45 -11.81 -2.99
CA GLU A 117 9.41 -11.03 -1.76
C GLU A 117 8.72 -11.79 -0.62
N SER A 118 9.22 -11.59 0.61
CA SER A 118 8.62 -12.11 1.84
C SER A 118 7.15 -11.71 2.00
N THR A 119 6.36 -12.52 2.71
CA THR A 119 4.89 -12.40 2.93
C THR A 119 4.38 -10.95 2.90
N ARG A 120 3.87 -10.51 1.74
CA ARG A 120 3.63 -9.10 1.37
C ARG A 120 2.68 -8.30 2.27
N SER A 121 2.00 -8.93 3.23
CA SER A 121 0.94 -8.29 4.03
C SER A 121 1.21 -8.23 5.53
N LYS A 122 2.23 -8.91 6.09
CA LYS A 122 2.41 -8.98 7.56
C LYS A 122 2.63 -7.61 8.20
N GLY A 123 3.45 -6.75 7.58
CA GLY A 123 3.70 -5.39 8.07
C GLY A 123 2.45 -4.52 8.00
N LEU A 124 1.77 -4.55 6.85
CA LEU A 124 0.52 -3.80 6.61
C LEU A 124 -0.59 -4.22 7.59
N ILE A 125 -0.82 -5.52 7.76
CA ILE A 125 -1.82 -6.06 8.69
C ILE A 125 -1.52 -5.62 10.12
N ARG A 126 -0.26 -5.71 10.56
CA ARG A 126 0.14 -5.24 11.90
C ARG A 126 -0.09 -3.74 12.05
N MET A 127 0.27 -2.95 11.05
CA MET A 127 0.06 -1.50 11.06
C MET A 127 -1.42 -1.16 11.17
N LEU A 128 -2.29 -1.80 10.38
CA LEU A 128 -3.74 -1.57 10.42
C LEU A 128 -4.34 -1.95 11.78
N LYS A 129 -3.96 -3.12 12.32
CA LYS A 129 -4.41 -3.56 13.66
C LYS A 129 -3.97 -2.61 14.78
N ARG A 130 -2.72 -2.12 14.75
CA ARG A 130 -2.23 -1.11 15.72
C ARG A 130 -3.01 0.21 15.65
N ASN A 131 -3.54 0.54 14.47
CA ASN A 131 -4.36 1.74 14.27
C ASN A 131 -5.86 1.47 14.53
N GLY A 132 -6.21 0.36 15.19
CA GLY A 132 -7.57 0.07 15.65
C GLY A 132 -8.50 -0.54 14.60
N PHE A 133 -8.01 -0.91 13.41
CA PHE A 133 -8.84 -1.63 12.45
C PHE A 133 -8.97 -3.10 12.81
N VAL A 134 -10.19 -3.63 12.66
CA VAL A 134 -10.43 -5.08 12.67
C VAL A 134 -10.02 -5.64 11.32
N VAL A 135 -9.05 -6.56 11.31
CA VAL A 135 -8.53 -7.16 10.08
C VAL A 135 -8.68 -8.68 10.13
N TYR A 136 -9.46 -9.23 9.20
CA TYR A 136 -9.63 -10.66 8.99
C TYR A 136 -8.88 -11.15 7.75
N LEU A 137 -8.51 -12.42 7.78
CA LEU A 137 -7.92 -13.13 6.65
C LEU A 137 -8.93 -14.14 6.11
N ILE A 138 -9.11 -14.18 4.80
CA ILE A 138 -10.02 -15.10 4.12
C ILE A 138 -9.23 -16.07 3.24
N ASN A 139 -9.63 -17.34 3.24
CA ASN A 139 -9.02 -18.32 2.36
C ASN A 139 -9.21 -17.94 0.88
N GLU A 140 -8.14 -17.78 0.10
CA GLU A 140 -8.22 -17.38 -1.31
C GLU A 140 -8.52 -18.53 -2.29
N TYR A 141 -8.78 -19.74 -1.79
CA TYR A 141 -8.95 -20.91 -2.65
C TYR A 141 -9.98 -20.69 -3.77
N LYS A 142 -9.49 -20.75 -5.01
CA LYS A 142 -10.23 -20.57 -6.28
C LYS A 142 -11.00 -19.24 -6.42
N THR A 143 -10.80 -18.25 -5.56
CA THR A 143 -11.58 -17.00 -5.60
C THR A 143 -11.28 -16.17 -6.85
N SER A 144 -10.08 -16.28 -7.42
CA SER A 144 -9.74 -15.63 -8.71
C SER A 144 -10.02 -16.50 -9.94
N SER A 145 -10.43 -17.75 -9.75
CA SER A 145 -10.61 -18.74 -10.81
C SER A 145 -12.04 -18.79 -11.35
N HIS A 146 -13.02 -18.30 -10.59
CA HIS A 146 -14.44 -18.34 -10.96
C HIS A 146 -15.02 -16.96 -11.21
N CYS A 147 -15.94 -16.89 -12.17
CA CYS A 147 -16.63 -15.67 -12.54
C CYS A 147 -17.56 -15.24 -11.40
N PRO A 148 -17.43 -13.99 -10.89
CA PRO A 148 -18.31 -13.51 -9.83
C PRO A 148 -19.79 -13.41 -10.24
N THR A 149 -20.10 -13.43 -11.53
CA THR A 149 -21.50 -13.36 -11.99
C THR A 149 -22.12 -14.73 -12.16
N CYS A 150 -21.48 -15.63 -12.92
CA CYS A 150 -22.07 -16.92 -13.30
C CYS A 150 -21.37 -18.15 -12.73
N GLU A 151 -20.36 -17.95 -11.86
CA GLU A 151 -19.66 -19.00 -11.10
C GLU A 151 -18.88 -20.04 -11.93
N ASN A 152 -18.95 -19.93 -13.25
CA ASN A 152 -18.15 -20.69 -14.19
C ASN A 152 -16.68 -20.24 -14.18
N GLU A 153 -15.81 -21.08 -14.72
CA GLU A 153 -14.37 -20.82 -14.76
C GLU A 153 -13.98 -19.59 -15.59
N LEU A 154 -12.90 -18.96 -15.14
CA LEU A 154 -12.19 -17.89 -15.80
C LEU A 154 -10.91 -18.43 -16.44
N GLU A 155 -10.58 -17.94 -17.62
CA GLU A 155 -9.36 -18.31 -18.35
C GLU A 155 -8.49 -17.10 -18.69
N LYS A 156 -7.19 -17.35 -18.82
CA LYS A 156 -6.27 -16.39 -19.44
C LYS A 156 -6.47 -16.49 -20.96
N PHE A 157 -6.49 -15.35 -21.63
CA PHE A 157 -6.72 -15.31 -23.08
C PHE A 157 -5.85 -14.30 -23.81
N LYS A 158 -5.43 -13.22 -23.13
CA LYS A 158 -4.64 -12.15 -23.74
C LYS A 158 -3.17 -12.44 -23.60
N THR A 159 -2.46 -12.40 -24.73
CA THR A 159 -1.00 -12.40 -24.77
C THR A 159 -0.49 -10.97 -24.82
N VAL A 160 0.57 -10.66 -24.08
CA VAL A 160 1.21 -9.34 -24.02
C VAL A 160 2.72 -9.48 -24.14
N PRO A 161 3.43 -8.44 -24.63
CA PRO A 161 4.88 -8.42 -24.61
C PRO A 161 5.40 -8.66 -23.21
N ASN A 162 6.48 -9.44 -23.10
CA ASN A 162 7.03 -9.81 -21.82
C ASN A 162 7.42 -8.54 -21.03
N PRO A 163 6.86 -8.33 -19.83
CA PRO A 163 7.13 -7.13 -19.05
C PRO A 163 8.59 -7.05 -18.59
N ARG A 164 9.35 -8.15 -18.68
CA ARG A 164 10.77 -8.22 -18.34
C ARG A 164 11.61 -8.05 -19.61
N PRO A 165 12.19 -6.85 -19.89
CA PRO A 165 12.85 -6.58 -21.16
C PRO A 165 13.97 -7.57 -21.50
N TYR A 166 14.77 -7.95 -20.50
CA TYR A 166 15.87 -8.90 -20.64
C TYR A 166 15.42 -10.32 -21.02
N GLN A 167 14.15 -10.69 -20.79
CA GLN A 167 13.61 -11.99 -21.16
C GLN A 167 13.01 -12.01 -22.57
N ARG A 168 12.76 -10.85 -23.20
CA ARG A 168 12.08 -10.75 -24.50
C ARG A 168 12.80 -11.50 -25.63
N LYS A 169 14.14 -11.55 -25.59
CA LYS A 169 14.93 -12.31 -26.58
C LYS A 169 14.61 -13.82 -26.58
N LYS A 170 14.34 -14.40 -25.40
CA LYS A 170 14.03 -15.85 -25.25
C LYS A 170 12.52 -16.12 -25.22
N LYS A 171 11.75 -15.19 -24.65
CA LYS A 171 10.31 -15.27 -24.48
C LYS A 171 9.70 -13.90 -24.76
N PRO A 172 9.41 -13.58 -26.03
CA PRO A 172 8.96 -12.25 -26.43
C PRO A 172 7.62 -11.90 -25.81
N ASP A 173 6.74 -12.88 -25.69
CA ASP A 173 5.37 -12.72 -25.22
C ASP A 173 5.03 -13.64 -24.05
N VAL A 174 4.10 -13.18 -23.21
CA VAL A 174 3.58 -13.92 -22.06
C VAL A 174 2.06 -13.78 -21.97
N LEU A 175 1.40 -14.81 -21.43
CA LEU A 175 -0.02 -14.70 -21.07
C LEU A 175 -0.20 -13.66 -19.97
N CYS A 176 -1.11 -12.72 -20.18
CA CYS A 176 -1.52 -11.73 -19.21
C CYS A 176 -2.25 -12.42 -18.05
N ASN A 177 -1.60 -12.52 -16.90
CA ASN A 177 -2.20 -13.18 -15.74
C ASN A 177 -3.32 -12.35 -15.10
N GLY A 178 -3.19 -11.02 -15.09
CA GLY A 178 -4.13 -10.12 -14.41
C GLY A 178 -5.47 -9.92 -15.11
N LEU A 179 -5.61 -10.35 -16.37
CA LEU A 179 -6.81 -10.18 -17.17
C LEU A 179 -7.40 -11.53 -17.55
N LEU A 180 -8.64 -11.78 -17.13
CA LEU A 180 -9.31 -13.06 -17.31
C LEU A 180 -10.60 -12.92 -18.11
N ARG A 181 -10.97 -13.95 -18.85
CA ARG A 181 -12.21 -14.05 -19.62
C ARG A 181 -13.07 -15.16 -19.06
N CYS A 182 -14.38 -14.94 -18.98
CA CYS A 182 -15.31 -16.00 -18.58
C CYS A 182 -15.52 -16.99 -19.73
N LYS A 183 -15.44 -18.30 -19.43
CA LYS A 183 -15.68 -19.37 -20.41
C LYS A 183 -17.16 -19.55 -20.76
N SER A 184 -18.05 -19.21 -19.84
CA SER A 184 -19.48 -19.51 -19.98
C SER A 184 -20.18 -18.66 -21.04
N SER A 185 -21.05 -19.31 -21.82
CA SER A 185 -21.95 -18.67 -22.77
C SER A 185 -22.98 -17.77 -22.08
N SER A 186 -23.31 -18.01 -20.80
CA SER A 186 -24.24 -17.16 -20.05
C SER A 186 -23.70 -15.75 -19.76
N CYS A 187 -22.38 -15.56 -19.88
CA CYS A 187 -21.72 -14.25 -19.74
C CYS A 187 -21.44 -13.58 -21.09
N LEU A 188 -22.10 -14.02 -22.16
CA LEU A 188 -22.08 -13.36 -23.45
C LEU A 188 -22.99 -12.14 -23.42
N LYS A 189 -22.47 -11.02 -23.91
CA LYS A 189 -23.27 -9.84 -24.22
C LYS A 189 -23.27 -9.66 -25.73
N GLN A 190 -24.45 -9.54 -26.33
CA GLN A 190 -24.60 -9.05 -27.69
C GLN A 190 -24.20 -7.58 -27.70
N GLN A 191 -23.24 -7.22 -28.55
CA GLN A 191 -22.88 -5.84 -28.85
C GLN A 191 -23.04 -5.62 -30.36
N THR A 192 -23.16 -4.35 -30.77
CA THR A 192 -23.29 -3.92 -32.17
C THR A 192 -22.19 -4.46 -33.08
N THR A 193 -21.04 -4.84 -32.51
CA THR A 193 -19.85 -5.37 -33.21
C THR A 193 -19.60 -6.87 -32.97
N GLY A 194 -20.58 -7.59 -32.41
CA GLY A 194 -20.54 -9.06 -32.24
C GLY A 194 -20.73 -9.55 -30.80
N ILE A 195 -20.51 -10.85 -30.62
CA ILE A 195 -20.67 -11.54 -29.33
C ILE A 195 -19.40 -11.36 -28.48
N LYS A 196 -19.52 -10.71 -27.31
CA LYS A 196 -18.39 -10.47 -26.42
C LYS A 196 -18.54 -11.20 -25.08
N ARG A 197 -17.54 -12.02 -24.74
CA ARG A 197 -17.42 -12.64 -23.42
C ARG A 197 -17.06 -11.60 -22.36
N ARG A 198 -17.62 -11.74 -21.15
CA ARG A 198 -17.26 -10.93 -19.99
C ARG A 198 -15.78 -11.09 -19.62
N ILE A 199 -15.15 -9.97 -19.31
CA ILE A 199 -13.74 -9.87 -18.93
C ILE A 199 -13.66 -9.35 -17.49
N TRP A 200 -12.68 -9.84 -16.73
CA TRP A 200 -12.44 -9.46 -15.35
C TRP A 200 -10.97 -9.11 -15.12
N ASN A 201 -10.73 -8.06 -14.35
CA ASN A 201 -9.48 -7.96 -13.61
C ASN A 201 -9.46 -9.08 -12.55
N ARG A 202 -8.34 -9.81 -12.46
CA ARG A 202 -8.18 -10.97 -11.56
C ARG A 202 -8.45 -10.62 -10.10
N ASP A 203 -7.88 -9.52 -9.63
CA ASP A 203 -7.99 -9.10 -8.22
C ASP A 203 -9.42 -8.64 -7.93
N GLN A 204 -10.05 -7.95 -8.88
CA GLN A 204 -11.47 -7.58 -8.77
C GLN A 204 -12.38 -8.81 -8.71
N ALA A 205 -12.11 -9.85 -9.51
CA ALA A 205 -12.86 -11.09 -9.44
C ALA A 205 -12.71 -11.78 -8.08
N ALA A 206 -11.48 -11.81 -7.55
CA ALA A 206 -11.21 -12.37 -6.22
C ALA A 206 -11.98 -11.64 -5.11
N VAL A 207 -11.95 -10.30 -5.09
CA VAL A 207 -12.64 -9.49 -4.07
C VAL A 207 -14.15 -9.64 -4.15
N LEU A 208 -14.73 -9.69 -5.36
CA LEU A 208 -16.17 -9.93 -5.52
C LEU A 208 -16.57 -11.33 -5.02
N ASN A 209 -15.71 -12.33 -5.21
CA ASN A 209 -15.93 -13.67 -4.66
C ASN A 209 -15.71 -13.72 -3.14
N PHE A 210 -14.82 -12.91 -2.56
CA PHE A 210 -14.75 -12.74 -1.10
C PHE A 210 -16.08 -12.24 -0.54
N LEU A 211 -16.69 -11.25 -1.19
CA LEU A 211 -17.99 -10.74 -0.77
C LEU A 211 -19.06 -11.84 -0.80
N LYS A 212 -19.07 -12.69 -1.83
CA LYS A 212 -19.97 -13.86 -1.89
C LYS A 212 -19.75 -14.81 -0.71
N ILE A 213 -18.50 -15.14 -0.40
CA ILE A 213 -18.16 -16.01 0.73
C ILE A 213 -18.65 -15.40 2.04
N LEU A 214 -18.35 -14.12 2.29
CA LEU A 214 -18.75 -13.43 3.52
C LEU A 214 -20.28 -13.38 3.66
N ASN A 215 -20.99 -13.13 2.56
CA ASN A 215 -22.45 -13.15 2.55
C ASN A 215 -23.02 -14.54 2.84
N SER A 216 -22.40 -15.59 2.30
CA SER A 216 -22.78 -16.99 2.60
C SER A 216 -22.57 -17.29 4.08
N LEU A 217 -21.37 -17.02 4.61
CA LEU A 217 -21.06 -17.21 6.03
C LEU A 217 -22.02 -16.47 6.94
N ARG A 218 -22.42 -15.23 6.58
CA ARG A 218 -23.39 -14.46 7.36
C ARG A 218 -24.81 -15.04 7.33
N LYS A 219 -25.22 -15.64 6.20
CA LYS A 219 -26.58 -16.13 6.00
C LYS A 219 -26.78 -17.57 6.47
N THR A 220 -25.82 -18.44 6.17
CA THR A 220 -25.93 -19.89 6.39
C THR A 220 -24.91 -20.41 7.40
N GLY A 221 -23.91 -19.62 7.79
CA GLY A 221 -22.78 -20.09 8.58
C GLY A 221 -21.74 -20.86 7.76
N GLU A 222 -22.01 -21.13 6.48
CA GLU A 222 -21.22 -22.02 5.64
C GLU A 222 -20.53 -21.31 4.49
N ARG A 223 -19.37 -21.83 4.10
CA ARG A 223 -18.62 -21.36 2.93
C ARG A 223 -19.12 -22.05 1.67
N PRO A 224 -19.34 -21.33 0.55
CA PRO A 224 -19.80 -21.95 -0.68
C PRO A 224 -18.84 -23.05 -1.15
N SER A 225 -19.38 -24.21 -1.50
CA SER A 225 -18.62 -25.41 -1.90
C SER A 225 -17.61 -25.13 -3.03
N LEU A 226 -17.95 -24.22 -3.94
CA LEU A 226 -17.08 -23.75 -5.02
C LEU A 226 -15.73 -23.21 -4.54
N PHE A 227 -15.72 -22.56 -3.37
CA PHE A 227 -14.55 -21.92 -2.78
C PHE A 227 -13.98 -22.73 -1.60
N THR A 228 -14.43 -23.97 -1.41
CA THR A 228 -13.99 -24.86 -0.35
C THR A 228 -13.04 -25.91 -0.92
N ARG A 229 -11.95 -26.20 -0.20
CA ARG A 229 -11.06 -27.31 -0.56
C ARG A 229 -11.77 -28.62 -0.24
N LYS A 230 -11.95 -29.48 -1.24
CA LYS A 230 -12.33 -30.88 -0.99
C LYS A 230 -11.05 -31.63 -0.67
N TYR A 231 -10.88 -32.02 0.58
CA TYR A 231 -9.91 -33.05 0.93
C TYR A 231 -10.57 -34.39 0.66
N PRO A 232 -9.89 -35.36 0.02
CA PRO A 232 -10.33 -36.74 0.08
C PRO A 232 -10.48 -37.10 1.57
N LEU A 233 -11.57 -37.77 1.94
CA LEU A 233 -11.63 -38.48 3.20
C LEU A 233 -10.68 -39.66 3.01
N ASP A 234 -9.58 -39.66 3.76
CA ASP A 234 -8.65 -40.81 3.85
C ASP A 234 -9.36 -42.00 4.51
#